data_AF-A0A965L3W5-F1
#
_entry.id   AF-A0A965L3W5-F1
#
_cell.length_a   1.000
_cell.length_b   1.000
_cell.length_c   1.000
_cell.angle_alpha   90.00
_cell.angle_beta   90.00
_cell.angle_gamma   90.00
#
_symmetry.space_group_name_H-M   'P 1'
#
loop_
_entity.id
_entity.type
_entity.pdbx_description
1 polymer ?
#
loop_
_entity_poly.entity_id
_entity_poly.type
_entity_poly.pdbx_seq_one_letter_code
_entity_poly.pdbx_strand_id
1 'polypeptide(L)'
;MAFQNDLFLRALNRQPTERTPVWLMRQAGRYLPEYNATRKRAGDFLSLCKNPELACEVTLQPIDRFGFDAAILFSDILTIPDALGLGLYFEQGEGPKFQRRIENDADISGLGRIDPTVELRYVADAVSTIKRELNQRVPLIGFSGSPWTLACYMINGGGSGDDFLGVRKWMYSRPDALQQLLEKLSVAVSDYLIMQIEAGADAVMVFDSWGGFLPEAHFERFS
;
A
#
# COMPACT_ATOMS: atom_id res chain seq x y z
N MET A 1 -2.91 4.61 -25.66
CA MET A 1 -2.59 6.06 -25.77
C MET A 1 -1.15 6.25 -25.32
N ALA A 2 -0.41 7.19 -25.90
CA ALA A 2 1.00 7.42 -25.55
C ALA A 2 1.11 8.43 -24.40
N PHE A 3 2.05 8.21 -23.48
CA PHE A 3 2.40 9.17 -22.44
C PHE A 3 3.20 10.34 -23.03
N GLN A 4 3.10 11.51 -22.39
CA GLN A 4 3.99 12.64 -22.64
C GLN A 4 5.39 12.37 -22.09
N ASN A 5 5.47 11.65 -20.96
CA ASN A 5 6.70 11.16 -20.35
C ASN A 5 6.52 9.69 -19.93
N ASP A 6 7.19 8.79 -20.65
CA ASP A 6 7.19 7.33 -20.41
C ASP A 6 8.52 6.79 -19.87
N LEU A 7 9.44 7.69 -19.46
CA LEU A 7 10.79 7.35 -19.01
C LEU A 7 10.80 6.25 -17.96
N PHE A 8 9.92 6.36 -16.96
CA PHE A 8 9.80 5.39 -15.87
C PHE A 8 9.44 3.99 -16.39
N LEU A 9 8.45 3.87 -17.29
CA LEU A 9 8.02 2.58 -17.83
C LEU A 9 9.10 1.96 -18.73
N ARG A 10 9.78 2.77 -19.55
CA ARG A 10 10.90 2.29 -20.37
C ARG A 10 12.05 1.79 -19.52
N ALA A 11 12.42 2.52 -18.47
CA ALA A 11 13.48 2.12 -17.55
C ALA A 11 13.15 0.80 -16.84
N LEU A 12 11.91 0.61 -16.34
CA LEU A 12 11.47 -0.66 -15.75
C LEU A 12 11.56 -1.83 -16.76
N ASN A 13 11.27 -1.57 -18.02
CA ASN A 13 11.39 -2.55 -19.11
C ASN A 13 12.83 -2.71 -19.63
N ARG A 14 13.84 -2.09 -18.98
CA ARG A 14 15.25 -2.11 -19.38
C ARG A 14 15.48 -1.59 -20.81
N GLN A 15 14.63 -0.67 -21.25
CA GLN A 15 14.76 -0.01 -22.53
C GLN A 15 15.63 1.26 -22.38
N PRO A 16 16.36 1.67 -23.44
CA PRO A 16 17.15 2.90 -23.40
C PRO A 16 16.30 4.14 -23.07
N THR A 17 16.87 5.03 -22.24
CA THR A 17 16.29 6.33 -21.91
C THR A 17 17.30 7.45 -22.10
N GLU A 18 16.79 8.64 -22.42
CA GLU A 18 17.53 9.89 -22.62
C GLU A 18 18.08 10.45 -21.30
N ARG A 19 17.48 10.05 -20.17
CA ARG A 19 17.98 10.26 -18.81
C ARG A 19 17.39 9.22 -17.86
N THR A 20 17.96 9.09 -16.67
CA THR A 20 17.38 8.26 -15.61
C THR A 20 16.07 8.89 -15.09
N PRO A 21 14.95 8.17 -15.03
CA PRO A 21 13.72 8.66 -14.40
C PRO A 21 13.87 8.77 -12.87
N VAL A 22 13.19 9.73 -12.27
CA VAL A 22 13.17 9.98 -10.83
C VAL A 22 11.74 10.22 -10.33
N TRP A 23 11.44 9.58 -9.20
CA TRP A 23 10.30 9.84 -8.34
C TRP A 23 10.76 9.57 -6.90
N LEU A 24 10.04 10.07 -5.89
CA LEU A 24 10.46 9.91 -4.50
C LEU A 24 9.41 9.16 -3.69
N MET A 25 9.85 8.19 -2.88
CA MET A 25 8.99 7.58 -1.87
C MET A 25 8.47 8.65 -0.91
N ARG A 26 7.17 8.61 -0.61
CA ARG A 26 6.46 9.63 0.17
C ARG A 26 6.53 11.05 -0.46
N GLN A 27 6.56 11.15 -1.79
CA GLN A 27 6.48 12.45 -2.50
C GLN A 27 5.21 13.25 -2.17
N ALA A 28 4.09 12.58 -1.88
CA ALA A 28 2.92 13.23 -1.28
C ALA A 28 3.04 13.13 0.25
N GLY A 29 3.45 14.21 0.92
CA GLY A 29 3.72 14.14 2.35
C GLY A 29 3.90 15.48 3.06
N ARG A 30 4.04 15.40 4.39
CA ARG A 30 4.08 16.54 5.33
C ARG A 30 5.17 17.58 5.07
N TYR A 31 6.16 17.28 4.23
CA TYR A 31 7.18 18.26 3.83
C TYR A 31 6.61 19.32 2.88
N LEU A 32 5.45 19.07 2.26
CA LEU A 32 4.72 20.02 1.41
C LEU A 32 3.67 20.79 2.24
N PRO A 33 3.73 22.14 2.29
CA PRO A 33 2.68 22.94 2.93
C PRO A 33 1.28 22.66 2.40
N GLU A 34 1.13 22.51 1.08
CA GLU A 34 -0.11 22.19 0.38
C GLU A 34 -0.69 20.82 0.80
N TYR A 35 0.16 19.81 1.01
CA TYR A 35 -0.27 18.52 1.56
C TYR A 35 -0.87 18.68 2.96
N ASN A 36 -0.23 19.46 3.82
CA ASN A 36 -0.71 19.68 5.19
C ASN A 36 -2.07 20.43 5.18
N ALA A 37 -2.27 21.35 4.25
CA ALA A 37 -3.55 22.03 4.08
C ALA A 37 -4.67 21.07 3.65
N THR A 38 -4.40 20.17 2.71
CA THR A 38 -5.36 19.14 2.25
C THR A 38 -5.65 18.12 3.34
N ARG A 39 -4.62 17.65 4.05
CA ARG A 39 -4.78 16.76 5.21
C ARG A 39 -5.63 17.40 6.31
N LYS A 40 -5.48 18.71 6.56
CA LYS A 40 -6.32 19.43 7.54
C LYS A 40 -7.78 19.50 7.08
N ARG A 41 -8.04 19.69 5.79
CA ARG A 41 -9.41 19.67 5.22
C ARG A 41 -10.05 18.28 5.32
N ALA A 42 -9.27 17.21 5.15
CA ALA A 42 -9.73 15.83 5.28
C ALA A 42 -10.03 15.42 6.73
N GLY A 43 -9.51 16.14 7.72
CA GLY A 43 -9.62 15.82 9.15
C GLY A 43 -8.57 14.82 9.60
N ASP A 44 -8.62 13.60 9.08
CA ASP A 44 -7.68 12.52 9.41
C ASP A 44 -7.10 11.83 8.17
N PHE A 45 -6.13 10.94 8.40
CA PHE A 45 -5.39 10.26 7.32
C PHE A 45 -6.24 9.23 6.56
N LEU A 46 -7.10 8.48 7.25
CA LEU A 46 -7.97 7.50 6.59
C LEU A 46 -9.07 8.20 5.79
N SER A 47 -9.64 9.28 6.32
CA SER A 47 -10.59 10.12 5.59
C SER A 47 -9.97 10.71 4.32
N LEU A 48 -8.67 11.08 4.36
CA LEU A 48 -7.93 11.51 3.17
C LEU A 48 -7.75 10.36 2.16
N CYS A 49 -7.38 9.16 2.59
CA CYS A 49 -7.21 8.00 1.71
C CYS A 49 -8.55 7.49 1.11
N LYS A 50 -9.66 7.60 1.86
CA LYS A 50 -10.99 7.13 1.45
C LYS A 50 -11.74 8.14 0.57
N ASN A 51 -11.18 9.33 0.33
CA ASN A 51 -11.76 10.34 -0.54
C ASN A 51 -10.97 10.42 -1.87
N PRO A 52 -11.53 9.93 -3.01
CA PRO A 52 -10.83 9.90 -4.29
C PRO A 52 -10.32 11.25 -4.77
N GLU A 53 -11.09 12.32 -4.57
CA GLU A 53 -10.72 13.68 -5.01
C GLU A 53 -9.56 14.24 -4.21
N LEU A 54 -9.56 14.08 -2.88
CA LEU A 54 -8.48 14.55 -2.02
C LEU A 54 -7.23 13.69 -2.17
N ALA A 55 -7.37 12.36 -2.31
CA ALA A 55 -6.27 11.46 -2.64
C ALA A 55 -5.63 11.81 -3.99
N CYS A 56 -6.46 12.17 -4.98
CA CYS A 56 -5.99 12.68 -6.26
C CYS A 56 -5.23 14.00 -6.10
N GLU A 57 -5.81 14.96 -5.38
CA GLU A 57 -5.21 16.27 -5.15
C GLU A 57 -3.79 16.14 -4.57
N VAL A 58 -3.61 15.36 -3.50
CA VAL A 58 -2.28 15.19 -2.89
C VAL A 58 -1.31 14.38 -3.76
N THR A 59 -1.82 13.49 -4.61
CA THR A 59 -0.98 12.72 -5.55
C THR A 59 -0.38 13.64 -6.63
N LEU A 60 -1.12 14.64 -7.09
CA LEU A 60 -0.69 15.56 -8.15
C LEU A 60 0.26 16.65 -7.66
N GLN A 61 0.14 17.09 -6.40
CA GLN A 61 0.99 18.14 -5.80
C GLN A 61 2.49 18.00 -6.12
N PRO A 62 3.15 16.85 -5.88
CA PRO A 62 4.58 16.70 -6.19
C PRO A 62 4.87 16.68 -7.71
N ILE A 63 3.93 16.23 -8.54
CA ILE A 63 4.09 16.26 -10.00
C ILE A 63 4.09 17.70 -10.49
N ASP A 64 3.15 18.51 -10.01
CA ASP A 64 3.03 19.91 -10.39
C ASP A 64 4.20 20.76 -9.88
N ARG A 65 4.77 20.39 -8.72
CA ARG A 65 5.86 21.15 -8.10
C ARG A 65 7.25 20.78 -8.62
N PHE A 66 7.49 19.51 -8.93
CA PHE A 66 8.84 19.00 -9.22
C PHE A 66 8.98 18.34 -10.59
N GLY A 67 7.88 18.01 -11.26
CA GLY A 67 7.92 17.32 -12.55
C GLY A 67 8.52 15.92 -12.49
N PHE A 68 8.26 15.16 -11.41
CA PHE A 68 8.71 13.77 -11.28
C PHE A 68 8.20 12.89 -12.43
N ASP A 69 8.95 11.84 -12.75
CA ASP A 69 8.70 10.95 -13.89
C ASP A 69 7.61 9.89 -13.66
N ALA A 70 7.10 9.81 -12.44
CA ALA A 70 5.98 8.96 -12.07
C ALA A 70 5.20 9.57 -10.91
N ALA A 71 3.89 9.39 -10.92
CA ALA A 71 3.04 9.58 -9.76
C ALA A 71 2.89 8.24 -9.03
N ILE A 72 2.67 8.28 -7.71
CA ILE A 72 2.29 7.12 -6.93
C ILE A 72 0.97 7.42 -6.23
N LEU A 73 0.03 6.48 -6.29
CA LEU A 73 -1.25 6.54 -5.59
C LEU A 73 -1.03 6.97 -4.13
N PHE A 74 -1.81 7.94 -3.65
CA PHE A 74 -1.89 8.22 -2.23
C PHE A 74 -2.88 7.26 -1.55
N SER A 75 -2.35 6.27 -0.81
CA SER A 75 -3.13 5.29 -0.03
C SER A 75 -2.29 4.80 1.16
N ASP A 76 -2.72 3.71 1.80
CA ASP A 76 -1.97 3.02 2.86
C ASP A 76 -1.90 1.51 2.61
N ILE A 77 -0.80 0.87 3.02
CA ILE A 77 -0.63 -0.58 2.89
C ILE A 77 -1.64 -1.37 3.74
N LEU A 78 -2.16 -0.76 4.82
CA LEU A 78 -3.06 -1.40 5.77
C LEU A 78 -4.53 -1.37 5.35
N THR A 79 -4.83 -0.92 4.13
CA THR A 79 -6.18 -0.97 3.56
C THR A 79 -6.73 -2.39 3.45
N ILE A 80 -5.90 -3.38 3.08
CA ILE A 80 -6.31 -4.80 3.04
C ILE A 80 -6.67 -5.32 4.44
N PRO A 81 -5.82 -5.18 5.49
CA PRO A 81 -6.20 -5.48 6.86
C PRO A 81 -7.47 -4.75 7.35
N ASP A 82 -7.69 -3.49 6.97
CA ASP A 82 -8.93 -2.75 7.31
C ASP A 82 -10.16 -3.42 6.67
N ALA A 83 -10.08 -3.77 5.38
CA ALA A 83 -11.14 -4.46 4.65
C ALA A 83 -11.41 -5.87 5.19
N LEU A 84 -10.40 -6.53 5.77
CA LEU A 84 -10.54 -7.81 6.48
C LEU A 84 -11.19 -7.66 7.87
N GLY A 85 -11.57 -6.45 8.29
CA GLY A 85 -12.37 -6.21 9.48
C GLY A 85 -11.58 -6.14 10.78
N LEU A 86 -10.27 -5.84 10.72
CA LEU A 86 -9.45 -5.68 11.93
C LEU A 86 -9.66 -4.31 12.61
N GLY A 87 -10.35 -3.37 11.94
CA GLY A 87 -10.68 -2.05 12.46
C GLY A 87 -9.46 -1.17 12.59
N LEU A 88 -8.90 -0.72 11.45
CA LEU A 88 -7.72 0.14 11.41
C LEU A 88 -8.06 1.53 11.93
N TYR A 89 -7.20 2.07 12.79
CA TYR A 89 -7.24 3.47 13.20
C TYR A 89 -5.83 4.04 13.36
N PHE A 90 -5.74 5.36 13.27
CA PHE A 90 -4.49 6.10 13.43
C PHE A 90 -4.60 7.02 14.63
N GLU A 91 -3.79 6.76 15.65
CA GLU A 91 -3.69 7.63 16.81
C GLU A 91 -2.58 8.68 16.60
N GLN A 92 -2.83 9.91 17.06
CA GLN A 92 -1.96 11.03 16.79
C GLN A 92 -0.58 10.82 17.45
N GLY A 93 0.44 10.54 16.63
CA GLY A 93 1.81 10.34 17.09
C GLY A 93 2.20 8.89 17.34
N GLU A 94 1.25 7.95 17.38
CA GLU A 94 1.51 6.54 17.72
C GLU A 94 1.47 5.58 16.51
N GLY A 95 1.05 6.08 15.34
CA GLY A 95 1.00 5.27 14.12
C GLY A 95 -0.26 4.42 13.99
N PRO A 96 -0.27 3.42 13.09
CA PRO A 96 -1.44 2.57 12.86
C PRO A 96 -1.63 1.56 13.99
N LYS A 97 -2.89 1.33 14.36
CA LYS A 97 -3.33 0.32 15.31
C LYS A 97 -4.59 -0.38 14.79
N PHE A 98 -4.84 -1.59 15.30
CA PHE A 98 -6.07 -2.33 15.02
C PHE A 98 -6.90 -2.53 16.28
N GLN A 99 -8.23 -2.56 16.12
CA GLN A 99 -9.15 -2.93 17.19
C GLN A 99 -9.07 -4.43 17.51
N ARG A 100 -8.71 -5.25 16.50
CA ARG A 100 -8.52 -6.69 16.60
C ARG A 100 -7.18 -7.11 15.98
N ARG A 101 -6.52 -8.09 16.58
CA ARG A 101 -5.30 -8.70 16.05
C ARG A 101 -5.49 -10.20 15.84
N ILE A 102 -4.61 -10.81 15.08
CA ILE A 102 -4.57 -12.26 14.85
C ILE A 102 -3.79 -12.93 15.98
N GLU A 103 -4.47 -13.72 16.82
CA GLU A 103 -3.88 -14.38 17.99
C GLU A 103 -3.88 -15.91 17.90
N ASN A 104 -4.72 -16.48 17.05
CA ASN A 104 -4.87 -17.93 16.95
C ASN A 104 -5.40 -18.38 15.57
N ASP A 105 -5.55 -19.69 15.40
CA ASP A 105 -5.97 -20.32 14.14
C ASP A 105 -7.44 -20.02 13.80
N ALA A 106 -8.28 -19.75 14.80
CA ALA A 106 -9.66 -19.36 14.59
C ALA A 106 -9.76 -17.94 14.03
N ASP A 107 -8.88 -17.03 14.44
CA ASP A 107 -8.80 -15.68 13.86
C ASP A 107 -8.46 -15.75 12.37
N ILE A 108 -7.47 -16.57 11.99
CA ILE A 108 -7.08 -16.78 10.58
C ILE A 108 -8.22 -17.41 9.77
N SER A 109 -8.86 -18.44 10.33
CA SER A 109 -9.98 -19.12 9.69
C SER A 109 -11.18 -18.19 9.51
N GLY A 110 -11.40 -17.28 10.46
CA GLY A 110 -12.45 -16.27 10.43
C GLY A 110 -12.20 -15.11 9.45
N LEU A 111 -10.99 -14.98 8.90
CA LEU A 111 -10.73 -14.03 7.82
C LEU A 111 -11.50 -14.45 6.56
N GLY A 112 -12.49 -13.65 6.21
CA GLY A 112 -13.23 -13.77 4.95
C GLY A 112 -12.35 -13.45 3.74
N ARG A 113 -12.88 -13.75 2.55
CA ARG A 113 -12.31 -13.24 1.30
C ARG A 113 -12.87 -11.84 1.06
N ILE A 114 -12.01 -10.89 0.74
CA ILE A 114 -12.43 -9.55 0.34
C ILE A 114 -12.64 -9.49 -1.17
N ASP A 115 -13.65 -8.76 -1.63
CA ASP A 115 -13.76 -8.31 -3.01
C ASP A 115 -13.21 -6.87 -3.11
N PRO A 116 -12.00 -6.64 -3.66
CA PRO A 116 -11.42 -5.30 -3.69
C PRO A 116 -12.27 -4.31 -4.51
N THR A 117 -13.15 -4.77 -5.40
CA THR A 117 -14.05 -3.91 -6.18
C THR A 117 -15.23 -3.37 -5.36
N VAL A 118 -15.51 -3.98 -4.20
CA VAL A 118 -16.58 -3.57 -3.29
C VAL A 118 -15.98 -2.96 -2.02
N GLU A 119 -15.20 -3.72 -1.25
CA GLU A 119 -14.64 -3.28 0.04
C GLU A 119 -13.56 -2.20 -0.10
N LEU A 120 -12.82 -2.21 -1.23
CA LEU A 120 -11.72 -1.28 -1.50
C LEU A 120 -11.99 -0.39 -2.71
N ARG A 121 -13.27 -0.23 -3.09
CA ARG A 121 -13.70 0.57 -4.24
C ARG A 121 -13.15 1.99 -4.26
N TYR A 122 -13.04 2.62 -3.08
CA TYR A 122 -12.50 3.98 -2.96
C TYR A 122 -11.05 4.09 -3.50
N VAL A 123 -10.29 3.00 -3.46
CA VAL A 123 -8.95 2.93 -4.06
C VAL A 123 -9.06 2.89 -5.58
N ALA A 124 -9.95 2.07 -6.13
CA ALA A 124 -10.21 1.99 -7.57
C ALA A 124 -10.64 3.37 -8.13
N ASP A 125 -11.55 4.03 -7.41
CA ASP A 125 -12.06 5.35 -7.75
C ASP A 125 -10.94 6.42 -7.68
N ALA A 126 -10.06 6.34 -6.66
CA ALA A 126 -8.89 7.21 -6.56
C ALA A 126 -7.90 7.00 -7.73
N VAL A 127 -7.56 5.75 -8.06
CA VAL A 127 -6.69 5.42 -9.20
C VAL A 127 -7.28 5.97 -10.50
N SER A 128 -8.57 5.72 -10.76
CA SER A 128 -9.27 6.19 -11.95
C SER A 128 -9.29 7.72 -12.04
N THR A 129 -9.52 8.39 -10.90
CA THR A 129 -9.52 9.85 -10.79
C THR A 129 -8.13 10.42 -11.06
N ILE A 130 -7.09 9.91 -10.41
CA ILE A 130 -5.70 10.32 -10.63
C ILE A 130 -5.31 10.12 -12.09
N LYS A 131 -5.65 8.97 -12.67
CA LYS A 131 -5.29 8.66 -14.05
C LYS A 131 -5.90 9.65 -15.04
N ARG A 132 -7.16 10.04 -14.82
CA ARG A 132 -7.84 11.09 -15.60
C ARG A 132 -7.15 12.44 -15.45
N GLU A 133 -6.89 12.88 -14.23
CA GLU A 133 -6.29 14.21 -13.96
C GLU A 133 -4.80 14.30 -14.35
N LEU A 134 -4.07 13.18 -14.33
CA LEU A 134 -2.71 13.12 -14.88
C LEU A 134 -2.71 13.36 -16.38
N ASN A 135 -3.80 13.04 -17.09
CA ASN A 135 -3.98 13.27 -18.53
C ASN A 135 -2.75 12.83 -19.35
N GLN A 136 -2.26 11.61 -19.07
CA GLN A 136 -1.09 11.00 -19.72
C GLN A 136 0.24 11.79 -19.54
N ARG A 137 0.33 12.72 -18.59
CA ARG A 137 1.59 13.44 -18.29
C ARG A 137 2.70 12.49 -17.88
N VAL A 138 2.43 11.62 -16.90
CA VAL A 138 3.36 10.61 -16.37
C VAL A 138 2.59 9.34 -15.98
N PRO A 139 3.25 8.17 -15.91
CA PRO A 139 2.66 6.94 -15.40
C PRO A 139 2.26 7.04 -13.92
N LEU A 140 1.23 6.27 -13.55
CA LEU A 140 0.75 6.10 -12.18
C LEU A 140 1.18 4.76 -11.61
N ILE A 141 1.83 4.78 -10.45
CA ILE A 141 2.22 3.61 -9.66
C ILE A 141 1.11 3.29 -8.66
N GLY A 142 0.49 2.11 -8.78
CA GLY A 142 -0.29 1.49 -7.72
C GLY A 142 0.61 0.73 -6.74
N PHE A 143 0.10 0.36 -5.57
CA PHE A 143 0.93 -0.38 -4.61
C PHE A 143 0.13 -1.21 -3.59
N SER A 144 0.85 -2.10 -2.91
CA SER A 144 0.36 -2.85 -1.75
C SER A 144 1.52 -3.16 -0.79
N GLY A 145 1.20 -3.54 0.44
CA GLY A 145 2.17 -4.23 1.31
C GLY A 145 2.36 -5.69 0.87
N SER A 146 3.53 -6.26 1.15
CA SER A 146 3.73 -7.71 0.96
C SER A 146 2.88 -8.52 1.95
N PRO A 147 2.53 -9.78 1.64
CA PRO A 147 1.83 -10.66 2.58
C PRO A 147 2.53 -10.74 3.94
N TRP A 148 3.86 -10.85 3.96
CA TRP A 148 4.66 -10.85 5.19
C TRP A 148 4.51 -9.55 5.98
N THR A 149 4.71 -8.41 5.32
CA THR A 149 4.60 -7.09 5.95
C THR A 149 3.21 -6.87 6.52
N LEU A 150 2.15 -7.26 5.81
CA LEU A 150 0.77 -7.16 6.31
C LEU A 150 0.53 -8.10 7.50
N ALA A 151 0.99 -9.36 7.43
CA ALA A 151 0.90 -10.31 8.52
C ALA A 151 1.57 -9.78 9.81
N CYS A 152 2.72 -9.11 9.67
CA CYS A 152 3.41 -8.47 10.79
C CYS A 152 2.49 -7.51 11.53
N TYR A 153 1.85 -6.59 10.82
CA TYR A 153 0.90 -5.63 11.40
C TYR A 153 -0.35 -6.31 11.99
N MET A 154 -0.89 -7.32 11.30
CA MET A 154 -2.12 -8.01 11.72
C MET A 154 -1.94 -8.85 12.99
N ILE A 155 -0.80 -9.50 13.16
CA ILE A 155 -0.48 -10.27 14.36
C ILE A 155 -0.07 -9.34 15.51
N ASN A 156 0.70 -8.28 15.23
CA ASN A 156 1.12 -7.35 16.29
C ASN A 156 -0.04 -6.49 16.81
N GLY A 157 -1.01 -6.19 15.95
CA GLY A 157 -2.12 -5.26 16.25
C GLY A 157 -1.75 -3.78 16.06
N GLY A 158 -0.61 -3.49 15.42
CA GLY A 158 -0.15 -2.12 15.19
C GLY A 158 1.31 -2.03 14.76
N GLY A 159 1.92 -0.85 14.97
CA GLY A 159 3.31 -0.53 14.62
C GLY A 159 4.38 -1.45 15.23
N SER A 160 5.61 -1.28 14.77
CA SER A 160 6.77 -2.14 15.05
C SER A 160 7.48 -1.84 16.38
N GLY A 161 6.78 -1.36 17.40
CA GLY A 161 7.40 -0.84 18.63
C GLY A 161 8.23 -1.88 19.41
N ASP A 162 8.00 -3.16 19.15
CA ASP A 162 8.66 -4.31 19.75
C ASP A 162 9.38 -5.20 18.71
N ASP A 163 9.74 -4.65 17.53
CA ASP A 163 10.38 -5.38 16.44
C ASP A 163 9.63 -6.66 16.01
N PHE A 164 8.29 -6.67 16.15
CA PHE A 164 7.42 -7.79 15.80
C PHE A 164 7.81 -9.11 16.47
N LEU A 165 8.25 -9.08 17.73
CA LEU A 165 8.63 -10.26 18.50
C LEU A 165 7.53 -11.33 18.51
N GLY A 166 6.25 -10.93 18.56
CA GLY A 166 5.12 -11.84 18.46
C GLY A 166 5.09 -12.64 17.15
N VAL A 167 5.31 -11.96 16.03
CA VAL A 167 5.34 -12.57 14.69
C VAL A 167 6.54 -13.50 14.54
N ARG A 168 7.71 -13.08 15.02
CA ARG A 168 8.93 -13.90 15.01
C ARG A 168 8.77 -15.16 15.88
N LYS A 169 8.03 -15.09 16.98
CA LYS A 169 7.67 -16.27 17.77
C LYS A 169 6.79 -17.23 16.99
N TRP A 170 5.80 -16.72 16.25
CA TRP A 170 4.93 -17.54 15.40
C TRP A 170 5.71 -18.27 14.31
N MET A 171 6.68 -17.60 13.71
CA MET A 171 7.56 -18.20 12.69
C MET A 171 8.17 -19.53 13.14
N TYR A 172 8.57 -19.66 14.42
CA TYR A 172 9.14 -20.88 14.98
C TYR A 172 8.11 -21.81 15.62
N SER A 173 7.14 -21.25 16.36
CA SER A 173 6.21 -22.04 17.18
C SER A 173 4.93 -22.46 16.45
N ARG A 174 4.56 -21.74 15.38
CA ARG A 174 3.31 -21.89 14.63
C ARG A 174 3.53 -21.64 13.12
N PRO A 175 4.53 -22.29 12.48
CA PRO A 175 4.88 -22.02 11.08
C PRO A 175 3.74 -22.29 10.09
N ASP A 176 2.90 -23.29 10.36
CA ASP A 176 1.79 -23.66 9.47
C ASP A 176 0.62 -22.66 9.57
N ALA A 177 0.36 -22.10 10.75
CA ALA A 177 -0.63 -21.04 10.93
C ALA A 177 -0.18 -19.73 10.24
N LEU A 178 1.10 -19.40 10.38
CA LEU A 178 1.70 -18.27 9.67
C LEU A 178 1.59 -18.45 8.15
N GLN A 179 1.92 -19.65 7.64
CA GLN A 179 1.77 -19.99 6.22
C GLN A 179 0.33 -19.78 5.72
N GLN A 180 -0.67 -20.27 6.46
CA GLN A 180 -2.08 -20.10 6.10
C GLN A 180 -2.50 -18.63 6.04
N LEU A 181 -2.01 -17.79 6.95
CA LEU A 181 -2.26 -16.35 6.91
C LEU A 181 -1.63 -15.71 5.68
N LEU A 182 -0.37 -16.06 5.38
CA LEU A 182 0.36 -15.53 4.22
C LEU A 182 -0.30 -15.94 2.89
N GLU A 183 -0.83 -17.16 2.79
CA GLU A 183 -1.57 -17.62 1.61
C GLU A 183 -2.85 -16.80 1.38
N LYS A 184 -3.64 -16.57 2.44
CA LYS A 184 -4.82 -15.70 2.39
C LYS A 184 -4.47 -14.28 1.96
N LEU A 185 -3.39 -13.72 2.54
CA LEU A 185 -2.93 -12.37 2.20
C LEU A 185 -2.36 -12.29 0.79
N SER A 186 -1.71 -13.34 0.29
CA SER A 186 -1.20 -13.39 -1.08
C SER A 186 -2.34 -13.28 -2.10
N VAL A 187 -3.45 -13.98 -1.86
CA VAL A 187 -4.65 -13.86 -2.71
C VAL A 187 -5.23 -12.45 -2.61
N ALA A 188 -5.40 -11.91 -1.40
CA ALA A 188 -5.97 -10.56 -1.21
C ALA A 188 -5.11 -9.46 -1.85
N VAL A 189 -3.77 -9.55 -1.72
CA VAL A 189 -2.82 -8.61 -2.34
C VAL A 189 -2.88 -8.74 -3.87
N SER A 190 -2.96 -9.96 -4.40
CA SER A 190 -3.07 -10.18 -5.85
C SER A 190 -4.35 -9.57 -6.41
N ASP A 191 -5.50 -9.89 -5.82
CA ASP A 191 -6.81 -9.36 -6.23
C ASP A 191 -6.81 -7.81 -6.14
N TYR A 192 -6.22 -7.25 -5.08
CA TYR A 192 -6.11 -5.80 -4.88
C TYR A 192 -5.22 -5.09 -5.91
N LEU A 193 -4.08 -5.68 -6.27
CA LEU A 193 -3.19 -5.12 -7.28
C LEU A 193 -3.79 -5.24 -8.70
N ILE A 194 -4.47 -6.35 -9.01
CA ILE A 194 -5.20 -6.52 -10.27
C ILE A 194 -6.26 -5.43 -10.40
N MET A 195 -7.06 -5.19 -9.35
CA MET A 195 -8.06 -4.12 -9.35
C MET A 195 -7.43 -2.74 -9.62
N GLN A 196 -6.27 -2.43 -9.03
CA GLN A 196 -5.58 -1.17 -9.30
C GLN A 196 -5.12 -1.06 -10.76
N ILE A 197 -4.63 -2.14 -11.35
CA ILE A 197 -4.24 -2.20 -12.77
C ILE A 197 -5.47 -1.96 -13.66
N GLU A 198 -6.57 -2.65 -13.38
CA GLU A 198 -7.84 -2.49 -14.11
C GLU A 198 -8.41 -1.07 -14.00
N ALA A 199 -8.24 -0.42 -12.84
CA ALA A 199 -8.62 0.98 -12.63
C ALA A 199 -7.68 1.99 -13.33
N GLY A 200 -6.49 1.56 -13.78
CA GLY A 200 -5.60 2.36 -14.62
C GLY A 200 -4.21 2.63 -14.07
N ALA A 201 -3.76 1.90 -13.02
CA ALA A 201 -2.36 1.91 -12.63
C ALA A 201 -1.47 1.33 -13.75
N ASP A 202 -0.37 2.02 -14.07
CA ASP A 202 0.52 1.67 -15.18
C ASP A 202 1.69 0.78 -14.73
N ALA A 203 1.99 0.81 -13.43
CA ALA A 203 2.93 -0.06 -12.75
C ALA A 203 2.41 -0.32 -11.33
N VAL A 204 2.85 -1.42 -10.72
CA VAL A 204 2.54 -1.73 -9.32
C VAL A 204 3.80 -2.04 -8.53
N MET A 205 3.80 -1.65 -7.25
CA MET A 205 4.91 -1.90 -6.32
C MET A 205 4.43 -2.66 -5.08
N VAL A 206 5.17 -3.70 -4.70
CA VAL A 206 4.93 -4.44 -3.45
C VAL A 206 5.96 -3.99 -2.41
N PHE A 207 5.49 -3.45 -1.29
CA PHE A 207 6.33 -3.02 -0.18
C PHE A 207 6.51 -4.14 0.83
N ASP A 208 7.63 -4.84 0.75
CA ASP A 208 8.07 -5.76 1.79
C ASP A 208 8.95 -5.06 2.83
N SER A 209 8.34 -4.14 3.58
CA SER A 209 9.06 -3.26 4.52
C SER A 209 9.74 -4.02 5.66
N TRP A 210 9.21 -5.20 6.02
CA TRP A 210 9.64 -5.97 7.17
C TRP A 210 10.31 -7.31 6.81
N GLY A 211 10.57 -7.57 5.53
CA GLY A 211 11.29 -8.77 5.08
C GLY A 211 12.66 -8.92 5.73
N GLY A 212 13.35 -7.80 5.97
CA GLY A 212 14.67 -7.76 6.62
C GLY A 212 14.69 -8.26 8.08
N PHE A 213 13.54 -8.52 8.70
CA PHE A 213 13.46 -9.15 10.02
C PHE A 213 13.48 -10.68 9.98
N LEU A 214 13.30 -11.27 8.81
CA LEU A 214 13.41 -12.70 8.62
C LEU A 214 14.89 -13.10 8.51
N PRO A 215 15.34 -14.15 9.22
CA PRO A 215 16.58 -14.82 8.87
C PRO A 215 16.50 -15.34 7.43
N GLU A 216 17.63 -15.39 6.72
CA GLU A 216 17.71 -15.81 5.31
C GLU A 216 16.95 -17.12 5.02
N ALA A 217 17.15 -18.14 5.86
CA ALA A 217 16.48 -19.44 5.73
C ALA A 217 14.94 -19.40 5.88
N HIS A 218 14.41 -18.32 6.45
CA HIS A 218 12.97 -18.10 6.63
C HIS A 218 12.40 -17.09 5.63
N PHE A 219 13.24 -16.24 5.03
CA PHE A 219 12.84 -15.25 4.03
C PHE A 219 12.16 -15.96 2.85
N GLU A 220 12.85 -16.92 2.22
CA GLU A 220 12.30 -17.65 1.05
C GLU A 220 10.98 -18.38 1.32
N ARG A 221 10.72 -18.75 2.59
CA ARG A 221 9.49 -19.45 2.96
C ARG A 221 8.34 -18.50 3.25
N PHE A 222 8.61 -17.39 3.92
CA PHE A 222 7.56 -16.54 4.52
C PHE A 222 7.38 -15.18 3.85
N SER A 223 8.24 -14.80 2.91
CA SER A 223 8.11 -13.56 2.13
C SER A 223 8.47 -13.73 0.67
#